data_AF-A0A814VHW9-F1
#
_entry.id   AF-A0A814VHW9-F1
#
_cell.length_a   1.000
_cell.length_b   1.000
_cell.length_c   1.000
_cell.angle_alpha   90.00
_cell.angle_beta   90.00
_cell.angle_gamma   90.00
#
_symmetry.space_group_name_H-M   'P 1'
#
loop_
_entity.id
_entity.type
_entity.pdbx_description
1 polymer ?
#
loop_
_entity_poly.entity_id
_entity_poly.type
_entity_poly.pdbx_seq_one_letter_code
_entity_poly.pdbx_strand_id
1 'polypeptide(L)'
;MMNQVGFVLNIITLSIDIFTCLISLIIFITIINYRCHNHIKQEDKITFILCTNIYPLTMIYTALMVLTNIQTLLGDLYGHNSNSSLCIFLGYFSTVLLSMLYWAFVNQAFYRLCRIVYTTYIWLQSSMLYILLPFIELILICILLSPVLFWNDIIYLPKENYCFVTMTNVRGVLWLLLNAFFLPVSLLPLIYLRITKYLRQQYNYQAYIVQQRQKRDLLVIRRILITAGLLIALGIPSTVLAIILFITGEEHPLFMRIEFCLVSITLMGECLSMVIITPQLKNIIIKKI
;
A
#
# COMPACT_ATOMS: atom_id res chain seq x y z
N MET A 1 24.39 -12.26 19.48
CA MET A 1 23.47 -13.08 18.66
C MET A 1 22.32 -12.25 18.10
N MET A 2 21.59 -11.46 18.91
CA MET A 2 20.48 -10.61 18.40
C MET A 2 20.88 -9.66 17.27
N ASN A 3 22.05 -9.01 17.37
CA ASN A 3 22.54 -8.13 16.29
C ASN A 3 22.79 -8.87 14.96
N GLN A 4 23.19 -10.15 15.00
CA GLN A 4 23.41 -10.93 13.77
C GLN A 4 22.09 -11.24 13.06
N VAL A 5 21.04 -11.59 13.82
CA VAL A 5 19.71 -11.84 13.26
C VAL A 5 19.14 -10.57 12.64
N GLY A 6 19.23 -9.44 13.36
CA GLY A 6 18.81 -8.14 12.84
C GLY A 6 19.56 -7.72 11.58
N PHE A 7 20.87 -7.99 11.51
CA PHE A 7 21.69 -7.69 10.34
C PHE A 7 21.26 -8.53 9.13
N VAL A 8 21.05 -9.83 9.31
CA VAL A 8 20.55 -10.73 8.25
C VAL A 8 19.18 -10.29 7.75
N LEU A 9 18.26 -9.93 8.65
CA LEU A 9 16.95 -9.41 8.28
C LEU A 9 17.06 -8.16 7.40
N ASN A 10 17.92 -7.20 7.76
CA ASN A 10 18.11 -5.98 6.95
C ASN A 10 18.68 -6.27 5.55
N ILE A 11 19.60 -7.23 5.40
CA ILE A 11 20.10 -7.64 4.09
C ILE A 11 18.97 -8.23 3.23
N ILE A 12 18.12 -9.07 3.84
CA ILE A 12 16.97 -9.66 3.16
C ILE A 12 15.98 -8.56 2.75
N THR A 13 15.60 -7.68 3.67
CA THR A 13 14.70 -6.54 3.42
C THR A 13 15.24 -5.66 2.29
N LEU A 14 16.52 -5.26 2.35
CA LEU A 14 17.18 -4.47 1.31
C LEU A 14 17.12 -5.15 -0.06
N SER A 15 17.40 -6.45 -0.12
CA SER A 15 17.36 -7.21 -1.38
C SER A 15 15.95 -7.24 -1.97
N ILE A 16 14.94 -7.44 -1.12
CA ILE A 16 13.52 -7.44 -1.52
C ILE A 16 13.09 -6.05 -1.99
N ASP A 17 13.50 -4.98 -1.31
CA ASP A 17 13.15 -3.61 -1.68
C ASP A 17 13.77 -3.21 -3.03
N ILE A 18 15.03 -3.56 -3.27
CA ILE A 18 15.69 -3.32 -4.57
C ILE A 18 14.93 -4.04 -5.68
N PHE A 19 14.61 -5.33 -5.47
CA PHE A 19 13.90 -6.11 -6.47
C PHE A 19 12.48 -5.58 -6.73
N THR A 20 11.77 -5.20 -5.67
CA THR A 20 10.42 -4.62 -5.75
C THR A 20 10.42 -3.27 -6.46
N CYS A 21 11.42 -2.43 -6.19
CA CYS A 21 11.64 -1.16 -6.86
C CYS A 21 11.84 -1.37 -8.38
N LEU A 22 12.73 -2.29 -8.76
CA LEU A 22 13.01 -2.61 -10.17
C LEU A 22 11.78 -3.18 -10.89
N ILE A 23 11.07 -4.14 -10.27
CA ILE A 23 9.83 -4.68 -10.83
C ILE A 23 8.79 -3.58 -11.03
N SER A 24 8.59 -2.74 -10.02
CA SER A 24 7.62 -1.64 -10.08
C SER A 24 7.96 -0.65 -11.19
N LEU A 25 9.23 -0.30 -11.35
CA LEU A 25 9.72 0.55 -12.43
C LEU A 25 9.49 -0.07 -13.82
N ILE A 26 9.83 -1.34 -14.01
CA ILE A 26 9.64 -2.05 -15.28
C ILE A 26 8.16 -2.11 -15.65
N ILE A 27 7.29 -2.44 -14.70
CA ILE A 27 5.83 -2.48 -14.93
C ILE A 27 5.32 -1.07 -15.25
N PHE A 28 5.75 -0.05 -14.51
CA PHE A 28 5.35 1.33 -14.74
C PHE A 28 5.72 1.80 -16.16
N ILE A 29 6.96 1.59 -16.59
CA ILE A 29 7.43 1.91 -17.95
C ILE A 29 6.61 1.14 -18.99
N THR A 30 6.34 -0.14 -18.75
CA THR A 30 5.54 -0.98 -19.65
C THR A 30 4.12 -0.44 -19.80
N ILE A 31 3.49 0.00 -18.71
CA ILE A 31 2.14 0.61 -18.73
C ILE A 31 2.15 1.93 -19.51
N ILE A 32 3.14 2.79 -19.29
CA ILE A 32 3.28 4.07 -20.02
C ILE A 32 3.45 3.82 -21.52
N ASN A 33 4.40 2.95 -21.89
CA ASN A 33 4.66 2.62 -23.29
C ASN A 33 3.42 2.03 -23.96
N TYR A 34 2.72 1.12 -23.27
CA TYR A 34 1.48 0.55 -23.80
C TYR A 34 0.39 1.61 -24.02
N ARG A 35 0.26 2.58 -23.11
CA ARG A 35 -0.72 3.66 -23.19
C ARG A 35 -0.40 4.67 -24.30
N CYS A 36 0.87 4.95 -24.55
CA CYS A 36 1.27 5.86 -25.62
C CYS A 36 1.06 5.25 -27.01
N HIS A 37 1.25 3.93 -27.17
CA HIS A 37 1.19 3.28 -28.48
C HIS A 37 -0.18 2.71 -28.87
N ASN A 38 -1.08 2.41 -27.92
CA ASN A 38 -2.35 1.74 -28.22
C ASN A 38 -3.56 2.60 -27.86
N HIS A 39 -4.59 2.58 -28.72
CA HIS A 39 -5.90 3.14 -28.40
C HIS A 39 -6.61 2.26 -27.36
N ILE A 40 -6.47 2.65 -26.08
CA ILE A 40 -7.11 1.97 -24.95
C ILE A 40 -8.61 2.30 -24.92
N LYS A 41 -9.46 1.28 -24.72
CA LYS A 41 -10.90 1.46 -24.50
C LYS A 41 -11.16 2.32 -23.26
N GLN A 42 -12.17 3.19 -23.32
CA GLN A 42 -12.47 4.14 -22.25
C GLN A 42 -12.72 3.48 -20.88
N GLU A 43 -13.34 2.29 -20.85
CA GLU A 43 -13.59 1.51 -19.62
C GLU A 43 -12.29 1.05 -18.93
N ASP A 44 -11.28 0.69 -19.72
CA ASP A 44 -10.00 0.20 -19.24
C ASP A 44 -9.09 1.37 -18.82
N LYS A 45 -9.27 2.55 -19.43
CA LYS A 45 -8.45 3.75 -19.20
C LYS A 45 -8.38 4.15 -17.72
N ILE A 46 -9.50 4.15 -17.01
CA ILE A 46 -9.53 4.54 -15.58
C ILE A 46 -8.83 3.49 -14.72
N THR A 47 -9.01 2.20 -15.04
CA THR A 47 -8.32 1.11 -14.34
C THR A 47 -6.80 1.24 -14.52
N PHE A 48 -6.33 1.59 -15.72
CA PHE A 48 -4.93 1.89 -15.96
C PHE A 48 -4.45 3.10 -15.16
N ILE A 49 -5.19 4.21 -15.15
CA ILE A 49 -4.81 5.41 -14.37
C ILE A 49 -4.63 5.06 -12.89
N LEU A 50 -5.54 4.29 -12.30
CA LEU A 50 -5.46 3.88 -10.90
C LEU A 50 -4.30 2.91 -10.64
N CYS A 51 -4.01 1.99 -11.57
CA CYS A 51 -2.81 1.15 -11.49
C CYS A 51 -1.52 1.95 -11.64
N THR A 52 -1.51 2.96 -12.51
CA THR A 52 -0.40 3.90 -12.71
C THR A 52 -0.15 4.75 -11.48
N ASN A 53 -1.09 4.87 -10.54
CA ASN A 53 -0.83 5.52 -9.25
C ASN A 53 -0.06 4.59 -8.28
N ILE A 54 -0.39 3.30 -8.24
CA ILE A 54 0.19 2.35 -7.29
C ILE A 54 1.66 2.08 -7.59
N TYR A 55 2.03 1.71 -8.82
CA TYR A 55 3.42 1.34 -9.14
C TYR A 55 4.48 2.41 -8.86
N PRO A 56 4.32 3.70 -9.26
CA PRO A 56 5.30 4.72 -8.92
C PRO A 56 5.31 5.03 -7.42
N LEU A 57 4.17 4.92 -6.74
CA LEU A 57 4.11 5.09 -5.30
C LEU A 57 4.88 3.99 -4.57
N THR A 58 4.69 2.72 -4.97
CA THR A 58 5.47 1.58 -4.47
C THR A 58 6.96 1.73 -4.78
N MET A 59 7.31 2.18 -5.99
CA MET A 59 8.69 2.46 -6.38
C MET A 59 9.32 3.54 -5.49
N ILE A 60 8.64 4.67 -5.26
CA ILE A 60 9.14 5.75 -4.40
C ILE A 60 9.29 5.26 -2.96
N TYR A 61 8.31 4.54 -2.43
CA TYR A 61 8.36 3.97 -1.09
C TYR A 61 9.55 3.01 -0.93
N THR A 62 9.67 2.03 -1.82
CA THR A 62 10.78 1.05 -1.77
C THR A 62 12.15 1.70 -1.96
N ALA A 63 12.27 2.75 -2.80
CA ALA A 63 13.50 3.52 -2.91
C ALA A 63 13.89 4.21 -1.58
N LEU A 64 12.92 4.74 -0.83
CA LEU A 64 13.16 5.31 0.49
C LEU A 64 13.51 4.24 1.53
N MET A 65 12.89 3.07 1.45
CA MET A 65 13.24 1.94 2.31
C MET A 65 14.66 1.42 2.00
N VAL A 66 15.10 1.41 0.74
CA VAL A 66 16.50 1.13 0.38
C VAL A 66 17.44 2.12 1.05
N LEU A 67 17.16 3.42 0.99
CA LEU A 67 17.97 4.45 1.66
C LEU A 67 18.02 4.24 3.18
N THR A 68 16.87 3.94 3.79
CA THR A 68 16.75 3.69 5.23
C THR A 68 17.53 2.44 5.64
N ASN A 69 17.41 1.35 4.88
CA ASN A 69 18.16 0.12 5.13
C ASN A 69 19.68 0.31 4.97
N ILE A 70 20.13 1.13 4.02
CA ILE A 70 21.55 1.49 3.88
C ILE A 70 22.03 2.25 5.12
N GLN A 71 21.27 3.23 5.61
CA GLN A 71 21.60 3.96 6.84
C GLN A 71 21.68 3.02 8.04
N THR A 72 20.72 2.11 8.18
CA THR A 72 20.72 1.10 9.24
C THR A 72 21.95 0.20 9.18
N LEU A 73 22.32 -0.29 8.00
CA LEU A 73 23.50 -1.13 7.81
C LEU A 73 24.81 -0.38 8.10
N LEU A 74 24.91 0.90 7.71
CA LEU A 74 26.05 1.74 8.07
C LEU A 74 26.13 1.99 9.59
N GLY A 75 24.98 2.15 10.24
CA GLY A 75 24.89 2.23 11.70
C GLY A 75 25.36 0.93 12.37
N ASP A 76 24.89 -0.23 11.88
CA ASP A 76 25.25 -1.54 12.43
C ASP A 76 26.74 -1.87 12.26
N LEU A 77 27.36 -1.47 11.13
CA LEU A 77 28.76 -1.79 10.81
C LEU A 77 29.77 -0.77 11.37
N TYR A 78 29.42 0.52 11.36
CA TYR A 78 30.35 1.61 11.64
C TYR A 78 29.93 2.49 12.82
N GLY A 79 28.79 2.21 13.47
CA GLY A 79 28.26 3.07 14.53
C GLY A 79 27.84 4.45 14.02
N HIS A 80 27.51 4.56 12.73
CA HIS A 80 27.10 5.83 12.12
C HIS A 80 25.78 6.31 12.72
N ASN A 81 25.79 7.49 13.35
CA ASN A 81 24.61 8.11 13.92
C ASN A 81 23.93 9.03 12.88
N SER A 82 22.80 8.57 12.34
CA SER A 82 22.01 9.33 11.35
C SER A 82 20.96 10.25 11.98
N ASN A 83 21.04 10.55 13.28
CA ASN A 83 20.13 11.48 13.96
C ASN A 83 20.20 12.88 13.35
N SER A 84 19.28 13.15 12.42
CA SER A 84 19.22 14.35 11.60
C SER A 84 17.78 14.68 11.27
N SER A 85 17.49 15.95 10.98
CA SER A 85 16.17 16.38 10.50
C SER A 85 15.73 15.62 9.23
N LEU A 86 16.69 15.24 8.38
CA LEU A 86 16.45 14.43 7.20
C LEU A 86 15.92 13.03 7.58
N CYS A 87 16.49 12.38 8.59
CA CYS A 87 16.04 11.07 9.06
C CYS A 87 14.60 11.13 9.58
N ILE A 88 14.26 12.15 10.39
CA ILE A 88 12.89 12.37 10.88
C ILE A 88 11.92 12.59 9.71
N PHE A 89 12.31 13.42 8.74
CA PHE A 89 11.52 13.67 7.54
C PHE A 89 11.31 12.40 6.70
N LEU A 90 12.35 11.57 6.53
CA LEU A 90 12.26 10.30 5.82
C LEU A 90 11.30 9.34 6.53
N GLY A 91 11.38 9.20 7.87
CA GLY A 91 10.46 8.37 8.65
C GLY A 91 9.00 8.83 8.52
N TYR A 92 8.77 10.13 8.57
CA TYR A 92 7.46 10.73 8.33
C TYR A 92 6.95 10.44 6.91
N PHE A 93 7.77 10.73 5.91
CA PHE A 93 7.39 10.61 4.51
C PHE A 93 7.14 9.16 4.09
N SER A 94 7.93 8.21 4.59
CA SER A 94 7.68 6.77 4.40
C SER A 94 6.30 6.38 4.95
N THR A 95 5.90 6.91 6.11
CA THR A 95 4.58 6.65 6.70
C THR A 95 3.44 7.24 5.85
N VAL A 96 3.63 8.45 5.31
CA VAL A 96 2.69 9.09 4.37
C VAL A 96 2.53 8.26 3.10
N LEU A 97 3.62 7.81 2.48
CA LEU A 97 3.58 7.01 1.27
C LEU A 97 2.93 5.64 1.49
N LEU A 98 3.20 5.01 2.62
CA LEU A 98 2.54 3.75 3.00
C LEU A 98 1.03 3.95 3.18
N SER A 99 0.61 5.02 3.85
CA SER A 99 -0.80 5.41 3.97
C SER A 99 -1.43 5.66 2.59
N MET A 100 -0.73 6.36 1.68
CA MET A 100 -1.20 6.56 0.31
C MET A 100 -1.37 5.24 -0.45
N LEU A 101 -0.55 4.22 -0.19
CA LEU A 101 -0.72 2.91 -0.84
C LEU A 101 -2.05 2.26 -0.40
N TYR A 102 -2.38 2.30 0.89
CA TYR A 102 -3.67 1.81 1.40
C TYR A 102 -4.85 2.55 0.76
N TRP A 103 -4.78 3.87 0.71
CA TRP A 103 -5.82 4.70 0.13
C TRP A 103 -5.93 4.56 -1.40
N ALA A 104 -4.84 4.27 -2.11
CA ALA A 104 -4.89 3.91 -3.52
C ALA A 104 -5.75 2.65 -3.78
N PHE A 105 -5.74 1.67 -2.88
CA PHE A 105 -6.65 0.52 -2.94
C PHE A 105 -8.10 0.92 -2.65
N VAL A 106 -8.33 1.84 -1.72
CA VAL A 106 -9.67 2.42 -1.47
C VAL A 106 -10.18 3.12 -2.73
N ASN A 107 -9.35 3.90 -3.42
CA ASN A 107 -9.72 4.55 -4.67
C ASN A 107 -10.09 3.55 -5.78
N GLN A 108 -9.38 2.43 -5.86
CA GLN A 108 -9.75 1.34 -6.76
C GLN A 108 -11.11 0.71 -6.41
N ALA A 109 -11.41 0.53 -5.13
CA ALA A 109 -12.70 0.03 -4.67
C ALA A 109 -13.81 1.06 -4.93
N PHE A 110 -13.54 2.33 -4.66
CA PHE A 110 -14.46 3.45 -4.86
C PHE A 110 -14.82 3.63 -6.34
N TYR A 111 -13.84 3.56 -7.25
CA TYR A 111 -14.12 3.56 -8.69
C TYR A 111 -15.10 2.44 -9.08
N ARG A 112 -14.90 1.23 -8.56
CA ARG A 112 -15.78 0.09 -8.83
C ARG A 112 -17.18 0.31 -8.27
N LEU A 113 -17.30 0.90 -7.07
CA LEU A 113 -18.58 1.31 -6.49
C LEU A 113 -19.31 2.29 -7.39
N CYS A 114 -18.64 3.36 -7.80
CA CYS A 114 -19.19 4.37 -8.71
C CYS A 114 -19.66 3.76 -10.02
N ARG A 115 -18.87 2.87 -10.61
CA ARG A 115 -19.19 2.21 -11.88
C ARG A 115 -20.36 1.23 -11.77
N ILE A 116 -20.48 0.47 -10.69
CA ILE A 116 -21.49 -0.60 -10.55
C ILE A 116 -22.81 -0.05 -10.00
N VAL A 117 -22.75 0.77 -8.94
CA VAL A 117 -23.91 1.23 -8.18
C VAL A 117 -24.44 2.57 -8.70
N TYR A 118 -23.54 3.47 -9.11
CA TYR A 118 -23.86 4.85 -9.48
C TYR A 118 -23.71 5.09 -10.99
N THR A 119 -24.26 4.19 -11.80
CA THR A 119 -24.15 4.24 -13.27
C THR A 119 -24.74 5.52 -13.88
N THR A 120 -25.74 6.12 -13.23
CA THR A 120 -26.44 7.33 -13.69
C THR A 120 -25.62 8.61 -13.56
N TYR A 121 -24.59 8.62 -12.70
CA TYR A 121 -23.81 9.82 -12.40
C TYR A 121 -22.53 9.87 -13.23
N ILE A 122 -22.62 10.44 -14.44
CA ILE A 122 -21.53 10.50 -15.43
C ILE A 122 -20.25 11.16 -14.86
N TRP A 123 -20.41 12.18 -14.00
CA TRP A 123 -19.27 12.89 -13.41
C TRP A 123 -18.37 11.99 -12.54
N LEU A 124 -18.95 10.99 -11.84
CA LEU A 124 -18.20 10.00 -11.04
C LEU A 124 -17.40 9.02 -11.90
N GLN A 125 -17.63 9.01 -13.21
CA GLN A 125 -16.92 8.18 -14.18
C GLN A 125 -15.92 9.00 -15.01
N SER A 126 -15.74 10.28 -14.71
CA SER A 126 -14.76 11.13 -15.39
C SER A 126 -13.33 10.70 -15.06
N SER A 127 -12.48 10.55 -16.09
CA SER A 127 -11.05 10.26 -15.86
C SER A 127 -10.34 11.38 -15.10
N MET A 128 -10.79 12.64 -15.22
CA MET A 128 -10.18 13.77 -14.52
C MET A 128 -10.31 13.64 -13.01
N LEU A 129 -11.43 13.10 -12.52
CA LEU A 129 -11.63 12.83 -11.10
C LEU A 129 -10.53 11.91 -10.55
N TYR A 130 -10.28 10.79 -11.24
CA TYR A 130 -9.28 9.80 -10.81
C TYR A 130 -7.83 10.22 -11.05
N ILE A 131 -7.59 11.23 -11.91
CA ILE A 131 -6.26 11.86 -12.04
C ILE A 131 -6.02 12.84 -10.89
N LEU A 132 -7.03 13.59 -10.45
CA LEU A 132 -6.92 14.56 -9.36
C LEU A 132 -6.92 13.89 -7.98
N LEU A 133 -7.61 12.76 -7.83
CA LEU A 133 -7.80 12.08 -6.56
C LEU A 133 -6.49 11.76 -5.81
N PRO A 134 -5.42 11.23 -6.44
CA PRO A 134 -4.15 10.98 -5.75
C PRO A 134 -3.47 12.24 -5.21
N PHE A 135 -3.61 13.38 -5.89
CA PHE A 135 -3.03 14.65 -5.43
C PHE A 135 -3.79 15.20 -4.23
N ILE A 136 -5.12 15.14 -4.26
CA ILE A 136 -5.98 15.52 -3.14
C ILE A 136 -5.66 14.62 -1.94
N GLU A 137 -5.55 13.32 -2.18
CA GLU A 137 -5.22 12.32 -1.17
C GLU A 137 -3.85 12.56 -0.53
N LEU A 138 -2.81 12.85 -1.33
CA LEU A 138 -1.49 13.21 -0.81
C LEU A 138 -1.58 14.39 0.17
N ILE A 139 -2.28 15.45 -0.21
CA ILE A 139 -2.45 16.64 0.65
C ILE A 139 -3.20 16.28 1.93
N LEU A 140 -4.31 15.53 1.81
CA LEU A 140 -5.12 15.13 2.97
C LEU A 140 -4.35 14.23 3.92
N ILE A 141 -3.60 13.25 3.43
CA ILE A 141 -2.81 12.33 4.26
C ILE A 141 -1.65 13.07 4.92
N CYS A 142 -0.96 13.97 4.20
CA CYS A 142 0.05 14.84 4.81
C CYS A 142 -0.54 15.66 5.96
N ILE A 143 -1.70 16.29 5.77
CA ILE A 143 -2.36 17.06 6.84
C ILE A 143 -2.75 16.13 8.00
N LEU A 144 -3.36 14.99 7.70
CA LEU A 144 -3.87 14.03 8.69
C LEU A 144 -2.75 13.41 9.54
N LEU A 145 -1.58 13.14 8.96
CA LEU A 145 -0.43 12.56 9.66
C LEU A 145 0.54 13.60 10.23
N SER A 146 0.41 14.88 9.86
CA SER A 146 1.25 15.97 10.38
C SER A 146 1.29 16.10 11.91
N PRO A 147 0.24 15.75 12.70
CA PRO A 147 0.33 15.81 14.17
C PRO A 147 1.49 15.01 14.75
N VAL A 148 1.84 13.86 14.15
CA VAL A 148 2.97 13.03 14.59
C VAL A 148 4.31 13.78 14.47
N LEU A 149 4.44 14.64 13.45
CA LEU A 149 5.61 15.50 13.28
C LEU A 149 5.63 16.62 14.32
N PHE A 150 4.51 17.31 14.53
CA PHE A 150 4.42 18.42 15.49
C PHE A 150 4.54 17.98 16.95
N TRP A 151 4.13 16.76 17.26
CA TRP A 151 4.26 16.16 18.58
C TRP A 151 5.66 15.61 18.88
N ASN A 152 6.58 15.65 17.90
CA ASN A 152 7.90 15.03 17.98
C ASN A 152 7.82 13.53 18.30
N ASP A 153 6.81 12.85 17.77
CA ASP A 153 6.60 11.41 18.04
C ASP A 153 7.55 10.54 17.20
N ILE A 154 8.06 11.06 16.08
CA ILE A 154 9.11 10.41 15.26
C ILE A 154 10.48 10.79 15.82
N ILE A 155 11.18 9.79 16.36
CA ILE A 155 12.49 9.95 16.97
C ILE A 155 13.51 9.02 16.32
N TYR A 156 14.79 9.36 16.41
CA TYR A 156 15.85 8.43 16.05
C TYR A 156 15.94 7.31 17.08
N LEU A 157 15.89 6.06 16.60
CA LEU A 157 15.97 4.85 17.42
C LEU A 157 17.40 4.33 17.40
N PRO A 158 18.21 4.57 18.45
CA PRO A 158 19.66 4.28 18.42
C PRO A 158 19.99 2.79 18.35
N LYS A 159 19.08 1.91 18.81
CA LYS A 159 19.25 0.45 18.69
C LYS A 159 19.06 -0.04 17.26
N GLU A 160 18.35 0.75 16.46
CA GLU A 160 17.82 0.34 15.17
C GLU A 160 18.34 1.21 14.01
N ASN A 161 19.04 2.30 14.31
CA ASN A 161 19.74 3.17 13.37
C ASN A 161 18.85 3.85 12.30
N TYR A 162 17.55 4.03 12.55
CA TYR A 162 16.64 4.84 11.71
C TYR A 162 15.66 5.67 12.56
N CYS A 163 14.85 6.52 11.91
CA CYS A 163 13.85 7.35 12.60
C CYS A 163 12.43 6.82 12.37
N PHE A 164 11.70 6.61 13.46
CA PHE A 164 10.31 6.18 13.41
C PHE A 164 9.61 6.50 14.74
N VAL A 165 8.30 6.22 14.81
CA VAL A 165 7.56 6.30 16.07
C VAL A 165 7.92 5.10 16.94
N THR A 166 8.46 5.33 18.13
CA THR A 166 8.70 4.24 19.10
C THR A 166 7.39 3.59 19.51
N MET A 167 7.38 2.26 19.64
CA MET A 167 6.19 1.53 20.07
C MET A 167 5.75 1.87 21.51
N THR A 168 6.67 2.42 22.31
CA THR A 168 6.36 2.94 23.65
C THR A 168 5.51 4.21 23.63
N ASN A 169 5.52 4.95 22.51
CA ASN A 169 4.72 6.15 22.33
C ASN A 169 3.30 5.78 21.85
N VAL A 170 2.48 5.33 22.80
CA VAL A 170 1.11 4.86 22.57
C VAL A 170 0.28 5.87 21.77
N ARG A 171 0.45 7.18 22.01
CA ARG A 171 -0.25 8.22 21.26
C ARG A 171 0.10 8.19 19.77
N GLY A 172 1.38 8.25 19.45
CA GLY A 172 1.85 8.25 18.06
C GLY A 172 1.44 6.96 17.34
N VAL A 173 1.60 5.81 18.00
CA VAL A 173 1.22 4.50 17.45
C VAL A 173 -0.28 4.43 17.17
N LEU A 174 -1.13 4.80 18.14
CA LEU A 174 -2.59 4.79 17.94
C LEU A 174 -3.02 5.74 16.83
N TRP A 175 -2.40 6.92 16.74
CA TRP A 175 -2.70 7.89 15.69
C TRP A 175 -2.37 7.33 14.29
N LEU A 176 -1.19 6.73 14.14
CA LEU A 176 -0.77 6.08 12.90
C LEU A 176 -1.65 4.89 12.56
N LEU A 177 -1.89 3.98 13.51
CA LEU A 177 -2.76 2.82 13.29
C LEU A 177 -4.16 3.23 12.85
N LEU A 178 -4.76 4.22 13.53
CA LEU A 178 -6.11 4.65 13.20
C LEU A 178 -6.19 5.26 11.79
N ASN A 179 -5.30 6.21 11.49
CA ASN A 179 -5.40 7.04 10.29
C ASN A 179 -4.73 6.43 9.06
N ALA A 180 -3.58 5.78 9.22
CA ALA A 180 -2.83 5.18 8.11
C ALA A 180 -3.32 3.77 7.75
N PHE A 181 -3.88 3.02 8.71
CA PHE A 181 -4.27 1.61 8.50
C PHE A 181 -5.77 1.35 8.70
N PHE A 182 -6.32 1.52 9.90
CA PHE A 182 -7.70 1.12 10.21
C PHE A 182 -8.73 1.85 9.36
N LEU A 183 -8.57 3.16 9.17
CA LEU A 183 -9.50 3.95 8.37
C LEU A 183 -9.57 3.44 6.91
N PRO A 184 -8.48 3.39 6.12
CA PRO A 184 -8.59 2.89 4.75
C PRO A 184 -9.00 1.42 4.67
N VAL A 185 -8.48 0.56 5.56
CA VAL A 185 -8.81 -0.87 5.58
C VAL A 185 -10.29 -1.11 5.92
N SER A 186 -10.90 -0.31 6.81
CA SER A 186 -12.32 -0.42 7.17
C SER A 186 -13.27 0.07 6.07
N LEU A 187 -12.83 1.01 5.22
CA LEU A 187 -13.62 1.48 4.09
C LEU A 187 -13.78 0.41 3.00
N LEU A 188 -12.78 -0.44 2.78
CA LEU A 188 -12.84 -1.53 1.80
C LEU A 188 -14.05 -2.46 1.99
N PRO A 189 -14.26 -3.11 3.16
CA PRO A 189 -15.41 -3.99 3.36
C PRO A 189 -16.73 -3.22 3.28
N LEU A 190 -16.80 -1.97 3.74
CA LEU A 190 -18.02 -1.16 3.62
C LEU A 190 -18.40 -0.93 2.14
N ILE A 191 -17.43 -0.58 1.31
CA ILE A 191 -17.62 -0.43 -0.14
C ILE A 191 -18.09 -1.75 -0.75
N TYR A 192 -17.46 -2.88 -0.42
CA TYR A 192 -17.84 -4.17 -0.98
C TYR A 192 -19.19 -4.67 -0.51
N LEU A 193 -19.54 -4.49 0.77
CA LEU A 193 -20.86 -4.79 1.29
C LEU A 193 -21.94 -4.04 0.52
N ARG A 194 -21.70 -2.76 0.19
CA ARG A 194 -22.61 -1.96 -0.62
C ARG A 194 -22.74 -2.49 -2.06
N ILE A 195 -21.62 -2.81 -2.71
CA ILE A 195 -21.61 -3.41 -4.06
C ILE A 195 -22.38 -4.73 -4.06
N THR A 196 -22.11 -5.63 -3.11
CA THR A 196 -22.78 -6.93 -3.01
C THR A 196 -24.27 -6.79 -2.74
N LYS A 197 -24.68 -5.87 -1.85
CA LYS A 197 -26.10 -5.60 -1.58
C LYS A 197 -26.82 -5.15 -2.86
N TYR A 198 -26.22 -4.24 -3.62
CA TYR A 198 -26.78 -3.76 -4.88
C TYR A 198 -26.89 -4.87 -5.94
N LEU A 199 -25.84 -5.68 -6.11
CA LEU A 199 -25.85 -6.80 -7.07
C LEU A 199 -26.91 -7.85 -6.73
N ARG A 200 -27.11 -8.16 -5.43
CA ARG A 200 -28.16 -9.09 -4.99
C ARG A 200 -29.56 -8.57 -5.28
N GLN A 201 -29.80 -7.27 -5.12
CA GLN A 201 -31.09 -6.66 -5.43
C GLN A 201 -31.41 -6.72 -6.94
N GLN A 202 -30.41 -6.49 -7.79
CA GLN A 202 -30.56 -6.57 -9.25
C GLN A 202 -30.70 -8.01 -9.77
N TYR A 203 -30.06 -8.99 -9.11
CA TYR A 203 -30.15 -10.41 -9.50
C TYR A 203 -31.60 -10.92 -9.58
N ASN A 204 -32.45 -10.47 -8.66
CA ASN A 204 -33.84 -10.91 -8.61
C ASN A 204 -34.71 -10.35 -9.76
N TYR A 205 -34.21 -9.36 -10.52
CA TYR A 205 -35.01 -8.61 -11.50
C TYR A 205 -34.54 -8.74 -12.97
N GLN A 206 -33.38 -9.34 -13.27
CA GLN A 206 -32.77 -9.23 -14.61
C GLN A 206 -32.40 -10.56 -15.29
N ALA A 207 -32.53 -10.54 -16.63
CA ALA A 207 -32.34 -11.66 -17.56
C ALA A 207 -30.87 -12.16 -17.70
N TYR A 208 -30.70 -13.35 -18.27
CA TYR A 208 -29.46 -14.13 -18.46
C TYR A 208 -28.21 -13.34 -18.90
N ILE A 209 -28.34 -12.29 -19.73
CA ILE A 209 -27.21 -11.45 -20.19
C ILE A 209 -26.54 -10.69 -19.02
N VAL A 210 -27.31 -10.30 -18.00
CA VAL A 210 -26.78 -9.66 -16.79
C VAL A 210 -26.00 -10.65 -15.93
N GLN A 211 -26.39 -11.93 -15.91
CA GLN A 211 -25.67 -12.97 -15.16
C GLN A 211 -24.23 -13.17 -15.68
N GLN A 212 -24.00 -13.06 -16.99
CA GLN A 212 -22.63 -13.15 -17.54
C GLN A 212 -21.75 -11.97 -17.10
N ARG A 213 -22.29 -10.74 -17.09
CA ARG A 213 -21.56 -9.57 -16.56
C ARG A 213 -21.27 -9.73 -15.06
N GLN A 214 -22.22 -10.25 -14.30
CA GLN A 214 -22.04 -10.52 -12.86
C GLN A 214 -20.94 -11.54 -12.57
N LYS A 215 -20.80 -12.61 -13.37
CA LYS A 215 -19.68 -13.56 -13.21
C LYS A 215 -18.32 -12.87 -13.34
N ARG A 216 -18.18 -11.93 -14.30
CA ARG A 216 -16.97 -11.13 -14.46
C ARG A 216 -16.71 -10.25 -13.23
N ASP A 217 -17.75 -9.60 -12.71
CA ASP A 217 -17.63 -8.72 -11.55
C ASP A 217 -17.35 -9.50 -10.25
N LEU A 218 -17.87 -10.72 -10.09
CA LEU A 218 -17.54 -11.61 -8.97
C LEU A 218 -16.07 -12.07 -9.00
N LEU A 219 -15.52 -12.38 -10.17
CA LEU A 219 -14.09 -12.67 -10.30
C LEU A 219 -13.25 -11.47 -9.88
N VAL A 220 -13.69 -10.27 -10.25
CA VAL A 220 -13.06 -9.01 -9.86
C VAL A 220 -13.15 -8.78 -8.35
N ILE A 221 -14.27 -9.09 -7.70
CA ILE A 221 -14.42 -9.01 -6.23
C ILE A 221 -13.50 -10.02 -5.52
N ARG A 222 -13.48 -11.29 -5.96
CA ARG A 222 -12.60 -12.33 -5.38
C ARG A 222 -11.13 -11.90 -5.40
N ARG A 223 -10.72 -11.28 -6.50
CA ARG A 223 -9.37 -10.74 -6.69
C ARG A 223 -9.04 -9.65 -5.66
N ILE A 224 -9.96 -8.76 -5.37
CA ILE A 224 -9.72 -7.71 -4.37
C ILE A 224 -9.75 -8.29 -2.96
N LEU A 225 -10.60 -9.27 -2.67
CA LEU A 225 -10.58 -9.96 -1.38
C LEU A 225 -9.22 -10.62 -1.13
N ILE A 226 -8.56 -11.12 -2.17
CA ILE A 226 -7.18 -11.61 -2.08
C ILE A 226 -6.22 -10.46 -1.73
N THR A 227 -6.27 -9.34 -2.46
CA THR A 227 -5.42 -8.17 -2.18
C THR A 227 -5.66 -7.58 -0.79
N ALA A 228 -6.93 -7.43 -0.37
CA ALA A 228 -7.31 -6.99 0.95
C ALA A 228 -6.90 -7.99 2.04
N GLY A 229 -7.00 -9.29 1.76
CA GLY A 229 -6.51 -10.35 2.65
C GLY A 229 -4.99 -10.28 2.84
N LEU A 230 -4.23 -10.00 1.77
CA LEU A 230 -2.77 -9.78 1.85
C LEU A 230 -2.44 -8.54 2.70
N LEU A 231 -3.16 -7.42 2.50
CA LEU A 231 -3.01 -6.20 3.31
C LEU A 231 -3.33 -6.44 4.80
N ILE A 232 -4.37 -7.21 5.10
CA ILE A 232 -4.73 -7.55 6.49
C ILE A 232 -3.68 -8.48 7.10
N ALA A 233 -3.16 -9.44 6.33
CA ALA A 233 -2.14 -10.37 6.80
C ALA A 233 -0.85 -9.65 7.23
N LEU A 234 -0.53 -8.51 6.60
CA LEU A 234 0.59 -7.65 7.01
C LEU A 234 0.42 -7.05 8.41
N GLY A 235 -0.82 -6.76 8.82
CA GLY A 235 -1.10 -6.24 10.15
C GLY A 235 -0.96 -7.30 11.26
N ILE A 236 -1.05 -8.60 10.93
CA ILE A 236 -1.01 -9.68 11.94
C ILE A 236 0.29 -9.67 12.74
N PRO A 237 1.49 -9.68 12.13
CA PRO A 237 2.76 -9.59 12.85
C PRO A 237 2.84 -8.38 13.80
N SER A 238 2.48 -7.19 13.32
CA SER A 238 2.49 -5.97 14.15
C SER A 238 1.53 -6.09 15.32
N THR A 239 0.34 -6.69 15.13
CA THR A 239 -0.60 -6.93 16.24
C THR A 239 -0.07 -7.95 17.25
N VAL A 240 0.56 -9.04 16.79
CA VAL A 240 1.14 -10.07 17.68
C VAL A 240 2.25 -9.46 18.52
N LEU A 241 3.15 -8.70 17.89
CA LEU A 241 4.25 -8.05 18.59
C LEU A 241 3.76 -6.94 19.52
N ALA A 242 2.70 -6.21 19.16
CA ALA A 242 2.07 -5.23 20.04
C ALA A 242 1.41 -5.89 21.26
N ILE A 243 0.78 -7.06 21.10
CA ILE A 243 0.26 -7.86 22.22
C ILE A 243 1.40 -8.30 23.13
N ILE A 244 2.53 -8.75 22.57
CA ILE A 244 3.71 -9.12 23.36
C ILE A 244 4.19 -7.92 24.18
N LEU A 245 4.36 -6.75 23.55
CA LEU A 245 4.73 -5.51 24.24
C LEU A 245 3.76 -5.15 25.36
N PHE A 246 2.44 -5.32 25.14
CA PHE A 246 1.43 -5.05 26.16
C PHE A 246 1.52 -6.01 27.36
N ILE A 247 1.89 -7.27 27.13
CA ILE A 247 2.03 -8.29 28.18
C ILE A 247 3.35 -8.12 28.95
N THR A 248 4.46 -7.90 28.25
CA THR A 248 5.80 -7.84 28.85
C THR A 248 6.17 -6.47 29.37
N GLY A 249 5.56 -5.40 28.83
CA GLY A 249 5.99 -4.02 29.06
C GLY A 249 7.31 -3.65 28.34
N GLU A 250 7.88 -4.56 27.55
CA GLU A 250 9.17 -4.39 26.89
C GLU A 250 9.07 -4.58 25.37
N GLU A 251 9.67 -3.64 24.63
CA GLU A 251 9.75 -3.69 23.17
C GLU A 251 10.80 -4.70 22.73
N HIS A 252 10.39 -5.68 21.91
CA HIS A 252 11.32 -6.66 21.36
C HIS A 252 12.33 -5.96 20.43
N PRO A 253 13.65 -6.16 20.59
CA PRO A 253 14.68 -5.38 19.89
C PRO A 253 14.83 -5.73 18.39
N LEU A 254 13.97 -6.61 17.87
CA LEU A 254 13.89 -6.93 16.43
C LEU A 254 12.49 -6.61 15.87
N PHE A 255 11.61 -6.00 16.67
CA PHE A 255 10.21 -5.73 16.32
C PHE A 255 10.14 -5.08 14.94
N MET A 256 10.85 -3.96 14.80
CA MET A 256 10.73 -3.10 13.63
C MET A 256 11.43 -3.68 12.40
N ARG A 257 12.55 -4.39 12.59
CA ARG A 257 13.23 -5.10 11.49
C ARG A 257 12.34 -6.21 10.91
N ILE A 258 11.64 -6.93 11.78
CA ILE A 258 10.67 -7.96 11.37
C ILE A 258 9.50 -7.31 10.64
N GLU A 259 8.94 -6.23 11.19
CA GLU A 259 7.84 -5.49 10.57
C GLU A 259 8.20 -4.98 9.17
N PHE A 260 9.35 -4.29 9.02
CA PHE A 260 9.80 -3.80 7.72
C PHE A 260 10.05 -4.93 6.71
N CYS A 261 10.65 -6.04 7.13
CA CYS A 261 10.82 -7.20 6.25
C CYS A 261 9.46 -7.73 5.74
N LEU A 262 8.45 -7.80 6.60
CA LEU A 262 7.12 -8.27 6.24
C LEU A 262 6.36 -7.27 5.36
N VAL A 263 6.55 -5.96 5.58
CA VAL A 263 6.06 -4.91 4.70
C VAL A 263 6.67 -5.06 3.30
N SER A 264 7.99 -5.23 3.20
CA SER A 264 8.68 -5.40 1.92
C SER A 264 8.24 -6.66 1.16
N ILE A 265 8.09 -7.80 1.87
CA ILE A 265 7.56 -9.05 1.28
C ILE A 265 6.15 -8.83 0.72
N THR A 266 5.30 -8.14 1.49
CA THR A 266 3.91 -7.92 1.10
C THR A 266 3.82 -6.98 -0.10
N LEU A 267 4.59 -5.89 -0.12
CA LEU A 267 4.62 -4.97 -1.26
C LEU A 267 5.11 -5.68 -2.54
N MET A 268 6.11 -6.55 -2.43
CA MET A 268 6.54 -7.40 -3.54
C MET A 268 5.39 -8.32 -4.00
N GLY A 269 4.73 -8.98 -3.06
CA GLY A 269 3.57 -9.83 -3.30
C GLY A 269 2.42 -9.08 -3.96
N GLU A 270 2.16 -7.84 -3.54
CA GLU A 270 1.13 -6.96 -4.09
C GLU A 270 1.44 -6.58 -5.53
N CYS A 271 2.67 -6.13 -5.83
CA CYS A 271 3.12 -5.84 -7.19
C CYS A 271 2.91 -7.03 -8.13
N LEU A 272 3.34 -8.22 -7.71
CA LEU A 272 3.18 -9.45 -8.51
C LEU A 272 1.71 -9.86 -8.63
N SER A 273 0.97 -9.81 -7.52
CA SER A 273 -0.46 -10.17 -7.50
C SER A 273 -1.24 -9.28 -8.45
N MET A 274 -0.99 -7.96 -8.47
CA MET A 274 -1.68 -7.00 -9.34
C MET A 274 -1.50 -7.32 -10.82
N VAL A 275 -0.32 -7.78 -11.24
CA VAL A 275 -0.05 -8.24 -12.62
C VAL A 275 -0.85 -9.50 -12.94
N ILE A 276 -0.86 -10.49 -12.05
CA ILE A 276 -1.53 -11.78 -12.27
C ILE A 276 -3.06 -11.60 -12.25
N ILE A 277 -3.54 -10.78 -11.33
CA ILE A 277 -4.95 -10.53 -11.01
C ILE A 277 -5.59 -9.60 -12.02
N THR A 278 -4.88 -8.59 -12.52
CA THR A 278 -5.44 -7.61 -13.45
C THR A 278 -5.29 -8.12 -14.88
N PRO A 279 -6.37 -8.53 -15.56
CA PRO A 279 -6.28 -9.25 -16.83
C PRO A 279 -5.69 -8.36 -17.93
N GLN A 280 -5.90 -7.05 -17.85
CA GLN A 280 -5.32 -6.07 -18.74
C GLN A 280 -3.79 -6.05 -18.61
N LEU A 281 -3.26 -5.94 -17.38
CA LEU A 281 -1.82 -5.99 -17.10
C LEU A 281 -1.23 -7.34 -17.48
N LYS A 282 -1.91 -8.44 -17.11
CA LYS A 282 -1.51 -9.79 -17.49
C LYS A 282 -1.34 -9.94 -19.00
N ASN A 283 -2.30 -9.43 -19.79
CA ASN A 283 -2.22 -9.50 -21.24
C ASN A 283 -1.10 -8.63 -21.83
N ILE A 284 -0.79 -7.49 -21.21
CA ILE A 284 0.28 -6.60 -21.69
C ILE A 284 1.65 -7.19 -21.40
N ILE A 285 1.83 -7.72 -20.18
CA ILE A 285 3.13 -8.16 -19.68
C ILE A 285 3.41 -9.61 -20.11
N ILE A 286 2.47 -10.54 -19.92
CA ILE A 286 2.72 -11.97 -20.12
C ILE A 286 2.56 -12.40 -21.58
N LYS A 287 1.65 -11.81 -22.37
CA LYS A 287 1.45 -12.24 -23.76
C LYS A 287 2.44 -11.62 -24.77
N LYS A 288 3.28 -10.69 -24.32
CA LYS A 288 4.34 -10.07 -25.14
C LYS A 288 5.71 -10.70 -24.93
N ILE A 289 5.88 -11.49 -23.87
CA ILE A 289 7.06 -12.32 -23.59
C ILE A 289 6.76 -13.70 -24.18
#